data_AF-A0A3S5ES13-F1
#
_entry.id   AF-A0A3S5ES13-F1
#
_cell.length_a   1.000
_cell.length_b   1.000
_cell.length_c   1.000
_cell.angle_alpha   90.00
_cell.angle_beta   90.00
_cell.angle_gamma   90.00
#
_symmetry.space_group_name_H-M   'P 1'
#
loop_
_entity.id
_entity.type
_entity.pdbx_description
1 polymer ?
#
loop_
_entity_poly.entity_id
_entity_poly.type
_entity_poly.pdbx_seq_one_letter_code
_entity_poly.pdbx_strand_id
1 'polypeptide(L)'
;MVGSKFILDHTNVTFNLNTSPETKAYPVKFEANGMMAKAPKDAKSSQGWSFLDRIEGLLRISFDKRLVEIQDEKTSKIKELSSFWSMIQSKIKPYDTILPAFVAEGENYVAKFEKNDNGYFINGKSFKEIEESSSEK
;
A
#
# COMPACT_ATOMS: atom_id res chain seq x y z
N MET A 1 2.99 -30.57 5.52
CA MET A 1 1.59 -30.08 5.64
C MET A 1 1.32 -29.10 4.52
N VAL A 2 0.39 -29.40 3.62
CA VAL A 2 0.00 -28.48 2.55
C VAL A 2 -0.91 -27.41 3.17
N GLY A 3 -0.37 -26.23 3.46
CA GLY A 3 -1.18 -25.10 3.92
C GLY A 3 -2.16 -24.71 2.82
N SER A 4 -3.45 -24.61 3.13
CA SER A 4 -4.47 -24.22 2.14
C SER A 4 -4.17 -22.82 1.63
N LYS A 5 -3.94 -22.68 0.32
CA LYS A 5 -3.80 -21.39 -0.38
C LYS A 5 -5.18 -20.95 -0.89
N PHE A 6 -5.49 -19.66 -0.81
CA PHE A 6 -6.62 -19.05 -1.50
C PHE A 6 -6.17 -18.59 -2.88
N ILE A 7 -7.02 -18.75 -3.90
CA ILE A 7 -6.77 -18.19 -5.22
C ILE A 7 -7.50 -16.84 -5.28
N LEU A 8 -6.76 -15.78 -5.58
CA LEU A 8 -7.26 -14.45 -5.87
C LEU A 8 -7.24 -14.31 -7.40
N ASP A 9 -8.39 -14.46 -8.04
CA ASP A 9 -8.50 -14.30 -9.49
C ASP A 9 -9.05 -12.91 -9.82
N HIS A 10 -8.18 -12.03 -10.32
CA HIS A 10 -8.51 -10.64 -10.69
C HIS A 10 -9.37 -9.89 -9.65
N THR A 11 -9.10 -10.14 -8.37
CA THR A 11 -9.91 -9.64 -7.25
C THR A 11 -9.70 -8.13 -7.11
N ASN A 12 -10.80 -7.39 -7.12
CA ASN A 12 -10.80 -5.93 -7.00
C ASN A 12 -11.62 -5.53 -5.78
N VAL A 13 -11.00 -4.81 -4.84
CA VAL A 13 -11.66 -4.22 -3.68
C VAL A 13 -11.44 -2.72 -3.71
N THR A 14 -12.52 -1.96 -3.65
CA THR A 14 -12.46 -0.49 -3.53
C THR A 14 -13.20 -0.08 -2.28
N PHE A 15 -12.60 0.80 -1.50
CA PHE A 15 -13.26 1.46 -0.39
C PHE A 15 -12.93 2.93 -0.40
N ASN A 16 -13.86 3.75 0.09
CA ASN A 16 -13.63 5.17 0.20
C ASN A 16 -13.17 5.50 1.62
N LEU A 17 -12.10 6.26 1.72
CA LEU A 17 -11.63 6.79 2.99
C LEU A 17 -11.97 8.28 3.10
N ASN A 18 -12.46 8.66 4.27
CA ASN A 18 -12.80 10.04 4.60
C ASN A 18 -11.90 10.48 5.74
N THR A 19 -11.36 11.69 5.64
CA THR A 19 -10.57 12.29 6.73
C THR A 19 -11.41 12.65 7.95
N SER A 20 -12.68 12.99 7.73
CA SER A 20 -13.71 13.30 8.72
C SER A 20 -15.10 13.09 8.11
N PRO A 21 -16.16 12.86 8.91
CA PRO A 21 -17.54 12.73 8.43
C PRO A 21 -18.02 13.90 7.55
N GLU A 22 -17.47 15.10 7.75
CA GLU A 22 -17.81 16.31 7.00
C GLU A 22 -16.95 16.51 5.73
N THR A 23 -15.98 15.63 5.50
CA THR A 23 -15.01 15.78 4.39
C THR A 23 -15.32 14.83 3.23
N LYS A 24 -14.78 15.18 2.06
CA LYS A 24 -14.91 14.36 0.84
C LYS A 24 -14.25 12.99 1.03
N ALA A 25 -14.97 11.96 0.58
CA ALA A 25 -14.50 10.59 0.52
C ALA A 25 -13.61 10.37 -0.71
N TYR A 26 -12.45 9.74 -0.54
CA TYR A 26 -11.54 9.42 -1.64
C TYR A 26 -11.33 7.91 -1.78
N PRO A 27 -11.32 7.37 -3.02
CA PRO A 27 -11.19 5.94 -3.23
C PRO A 27 -9.77 5.45 -2.94
N VAL A 28 -9.70 4.26 -2.35
CA VAL A 28 -8.51 3.41 -2.29
C VAL A 28 -8.86 2.09 -2.94
N LYS A 29 -8.01 1.65 -3.87
CA LYS A 29 -8.25 0.45 -4.68
C LYS A 29 -7.16 -0.58 -4.44
N PHE A 30 -7.58 -1.83 -4.24
CA PHE A 30 -6.74 -3.01 -4.12
C PHE A 30 -7.09 -3.97 -5.24
N GLU A 31 -6.10 -4.36 -6.03
CA GLU A 31 -6.25 -5.32 -7.11
C GLU A 31 -5.26 -6.45 -6.87
N ALA A 32 -5.76 -7.67 -6.76
CA ALA A 32 -4.94 -8.83 -6.48
C ALA A 32 -5.19 -9.93 -7.50
N ASN A 33 -4.11 -10.51 -8.00
CA ASN A 33 -4.13 -11.70 -8.83
C ASN A 33 -3.01 -12.64 -8.37
N GLY A 34 -3.37 -13.86 -7.97
CA GLY A 34 -2.40 -14.88 -7.58
C GLY A 34 -2.92 -15.77 -6.46
N MET A 35 -2.02 -16.21 -5.59
CA MET A 35 -2.31 -17.08 -4.46
C MET A 35 -2.01 -16.37 -3.15
N MET A 36 -2.89 -16.53 -2.17
CA MET A 36 -2.68 -16.02 -0.81
C MET A 36 -2.59 -17.18 0.18
N ALA A 37 -1.49 -17.25 0.93
CA ALA A 37 -1.37 -18.19 2.03
C ALA A 37 -2.28 -17.78 3.20
N LYS A 38 -2.90 -18.77 3.86
CA LYS A 38 -3.64 -18.54 5.10
C LYS A 38 -2.76 -17.89 6.16
N ALA A 39 -3.35 -16.99 6.93
CA ALA A 39 -2.72 -16.46 8.12
C ALA A 39 -2.38 -17.59 9.12
N PRO A 40 -1.18 -17.59 9.73
CA PRO A 40 -0.91 -18.45 10.88
C PRO A 40 -1.96 -18.20 11.98
N LYS A 41 -2.42 -19.26 12.65
CA LYS A 41 -3.43 -19.15 13.73
C LYS A 41 -2.98 -18.23 14.88
N ASP A 42 -1.68 -18.08 15.07
CA ASP A 42 -1.06 -17.26 16.13
C ASP A 42 -0.45 -15.95 15.61
N ALA A 43 -0.83 -15.51 14.40
CA ALA A 43 -0.31 -14.28 13.83
C ALA A 43 -0.80 -13.07 14.63
N LYS A 44 0.08 -12.52 15.49
CA LYS A 44 -0.12 -11.21 16.11
C LYS A 44 -0.27 -10.16 15.00
N SER A 45 -1.34 -9.37 15.05
CA SER A 45 -1.71 -8.39 14.00
C SER A 45 -0.73 -7.22 13.82
N SER A 46 0.41 -7.22 14.52
CA SER A 46 1.22 -6.03 14.77
C SER A 46 2.32 -5.74 13.74
N GLN A 47 2.46 -6.50 12.65
CA GLN A 47 3.43 -6.19 11.60
C GLN A 47 2.68 -5.78 10.33
N GLY A 48 2.57 -4.47 10.14
CA GLY A 48 1.70 -3.78 9.18
C GLY A 48 1.96 -4.00 7.69
N TRP A 49 2.65 -5.09 7.31
CA TRP A 49 2.85 -5.54 5.94
C TRP A 49 2.98 -7.07 5.80
N SER A 50 2.82 -7.85 6.87
CA SER A 50 2.90 -9.33 6.80
C SER A 50 1.82 -9.98 5.93
N PHE A 51 0.85 -9.20 5.47
CA PHE A 51 -0.13 -9.64 4.48
C PHE A 51 0.49 -9.69 3.07
N LEU A 52 1.46 -8.81 2.75
CA LEU A 52 2.17 -8.81 1.47
C LEU A 52 3.02 -10.08 1.31
N ASP A 53 3.68 -10.51 2.38
CA ASP A 53 4.53 -11.71 2.36
C ASP A 53 3.77 -12.99 2.00
N ARG A 54 2.45 -12.99 2.25
CA ARG A 54 1.55 -14.12 2.03
C ARG A 54 0.97 -14.16 0.63
N ILE A 55 1.13 -13.09 -0.16
CA ILE A 55 0.62 -13.01 -1.52
C ILE A 55 1.75 -13.41 -2.47
N GLU A 56 1.50 -14.43 -3.26
CA GLU A 56 2.32 -14.91 -4.36
C GLU A 56 1.57 -14.57 -5.65
N GLY A 57 2.11 -13.70 -6.49
CA GLY A 57 1.42 -13.08 -7.62
C GLY A 57 1.52 -11.55 -7.60
N LEU A 58 0.55 -10.88 -8.19
CA LEU A 58 0.47 -9.43 -8.33
C LEU A 58 -0.52 -8.84 -7.33
N LEU A 59 -0.08 -7.83 -6.58
CA LEU A 59 -0.94 -6.94 -5.81
C LEU A 59 -0.68 -5.49 -6.22
N ARG A 60 -1.72 -4.77 -6.60
CA ARG A 60 -1.69 -3.33 -6.87
C ARG A 60 -2.53 -2.60 -5.85
N ILE A 61 -1.94 -1.61 -5.19
CA ILE A 61 -2.62 -0.72 -4.26
C ILE A 61 -2.57 0.69 -4.87
N SER A 62 -3.72 1.35 -4.95
CA SER A 62 -3.84 2.71 -5.48
C SER A 62 -4.52 3.61 -4.47
N PHE A 63 -3.88 4.74 -4.16
CA PHE A 63 -4.42 5.80 -3.31
C PHE A 63 -4.64 7.05 -4.14
N ASP A 64 -5.81 7.67 -4.04
CA ASP A 64 -6.04 8.99 -4.64
C ASP A 64 -5.02 10.01 -4.09
N LYS A 65 -4.39 10.78 -4.98
CA LYS A 65 -3.39 11.79 -4.60
C LYS A 65 -3.96 12.79 -3.61
N ARG A 66 -5.24 13.18 -3.72
CA ARG A 66 -5.92 14.12 -2.81
C ARG A 66 -6.12 13.55 -1.41
N LEU A 67 -6.04 12.22 -1.27
CA LEU A 67 -6.02 11.58 0.04
C LEU A 67 -4.66 11.75 0.73
N VAL A 68 -3.57 11.90 -0.02
CA VAL A 68 -2.21 12.04 0.52
C VAL A 68 -1.80 13.51 0.57
N GLU A 69 -2.03 14.23 -0.51
CA GLU A 69 -1.79 15.66 -0.69
C GLU A 69 -2.92 16.45 -0.03
N ILE A 70 -2.57 17.29 0.93
CA ILE A 70 -3.53 18.09 1.69
C ILE A 70 -3.84 19.36 0.89
N GLN A 71 -5.11 19.60 0.57
CA GLN A 71 -5.55 20.78 -0.17
C GLN A 71 -6.22 21.84 0.71
N ASP A 72 -6.65 21.50 1.93
CA ASP A 72 -7.37 22.40 2.83
C ASP A 72 -6.86 22.35 4.27
N GLU A 73 -6.90 23.50 4.96
CA GLU A 73 -6.34 23.68 6.30
C GLU A 73 -7.07 22.87 7.37
N LYS A 74 -8.40 22.65 7.22
CA LYS A 74 -9.20 21.87 8.17
C LYS A 74 -8.81 20.40 8.13
N THR A 75 -8.68 19.84 6.94
CA THR A 75 -8.23 18.47 6.71
C THR A 75 -6.76 18.29 7.11
N SER A 76 -5.90 19.30 6.92
CA SER A 76 -4.51 19.27 7.41
C SER A 76 -4.46 19.00 8.91
N LYS A 77 -5.18 19.82 9.68
CA LYS A 77 -5.21 19.72 11.15
C LYS A 77 -5.73 18.36 11.62
N ILE A 78 -6.74 17.81 10.93
CA ILE A 78 -7.30 16.48 11.27
C ILE A 78 -6.30 15.37 10.97
N LYS A 79 -5.61 15.43 9.82
CA LYS A 79 -4.60 14.42 9.45
C LYS A 79 -3.37 14.48 10.37
N GLU A 80 -2.92 15.67 10.74
CA GLU A 80 -1.80 15.88 11.67
C GLU A 80 -2.08 15.29 13.05
N LEU A 81 -3.32 15.42 13.55
CA LEU A 81 -3.74 14.88 14.84
C LEU A 81 -4.06 13.37 14.81
N SER A 82 -4.15 12.77 13.63
CA SER A 82 -4.52 11.37 13.47
C SER A 82 -3.31 10.50 13.17
N SER A 83 -2.98 9.60 14.11
CA SER A 83 -1.91 8.61 13.92
C SER A 83 -2.11 7.74 12.68
N PHE A 84 -3.36 7.47 12.30
CA PHE A 84 -3.69 6.72 11.08
C PHE A 84 -3.28 7.49 9.81
N TRP A 85 -3.65 8.77 9.73
CA TRP A 85 -3.32 9.60 8.57
C TRP A 85 -1.83 9.92 8.48
N SER A 86 -1.20 10.20 9.62
CA SER A 86 0.26 10.36 9.73
C SER A 86 1.00 9.09 9.25
N MET A 87 0.50 7.90 9.60
CA MET A 87 1.05 6.63 9.11
C MET A 87 0.89 6.46 7.59
N ILE A 88 -0.26 6.82 7.01
CA ILE A 88 -0.44 6.72 5.55
C ILE A 88 0.45 7.72 4.82
N GLN A 89 0.48 8.97 5.27
CA GLN A 89 1.27 10.02 4.63
C GLN A 89 2.77 9.72 4.70
N SER A 90 3.29 9.28 5.84
CA SER A 90 4.70 8.89 5.99
C SER A 90 5.09 7.67 5.14
N LYS A 91 4.15 6.78 4.82
CA LYS A 91 4.40 5.60 3.97
C LYS A 91 4.30 5.87 2.47
N ILE A 92 3.66 6.96 2.06
CA ILE A 92 3.49 7.28 0.63
C ILE A 92 4.39 8.45 0.24
N LYS A 93 4.38 9.54 1.01
CA LYS A 93 5.08 10.78 0.67
C LYS A 93 5.64 11.49 1.93
N PRO A 94 6.68 10.97 2.59
CA PRO A 94 7.35 11.68 3.67
C PRO A 94 8.06 12.93 3.13
N TYR A 95 7.78 14.09 3.72
CA TYR A 95 8.48 15.36 3.42
C TYR A 95 8.55 15.70 1.91
N ASP A 96 7.41 15.58 1.22
CA ASP A 96 7.24 15.86 -0.21
C ASP A 96 7.94 14.94 -1.22
N THR A 97 8.65 13.91 -0.76
CA THR A 97 9.22 12.89 -1.64
C THR A 97 8.38 11.62 -1.58
N ILE A 98 7.95 11.10 -2.73
CA ILE A 98 7.23 9.83 -2.81
C ILE A 98 8.20 8.69 -2.46
N LEU A 99 7.82 7.77 -1.57
CA LEU A 99 8.66 6.61 -1.27
C LEU A 99 8.86 5.76 -2.53
N PRO A 100 10.05 5.13 -2.72
CA PRO A 100 10.34 4.30 -3.89
C PRO A 100 9.32 3.17 -4.14
N ALA A 101 8.63 2.74 -3.08
CA ALA A 101 7.55 1.74 -3.15
C ALA A 101 6.29 2.25 -3.88
N PHE A 102 6.16 3.55 -4.15
CA PHE A 102 5.03 4.16 -4.84
C PHE A 102 5.48 4.93 -6.09
N VAL A 103 4.63 4.91 -7.11
CA VAL A 103 4.77 5.71 -8.34
C VAL A 103 3.52 6.55 -8.52
N ALA A 104 3.68 7.78 -9.00
CA ALA A 104 2.55 8.62 -9.38
C ALA A 104 1.99 8.17 -10.74
N GLU A 105 0.77 7.64 -10.77
CA GLU A 105 0.05 7.24 -11.99
C GLU A 105 -1.27 8.01 -12.09
N GLY A 106 -1.33 9.02 -12.96
CA GLY A 106 -2.53 9.86 -13.14
C GLY A 106 -2.93 10.60 -11.86
N GLU A 107 -4.16 10.39 -11.39
CA GLU A 107 -4.67 10.94 -10.13
C GLU A 107 -4.28 10.12 -8.88
N ASN A 108 -3.50 9.05 -9.02
CA ASN A 108 -3.21 8.13 -7.91
C ASN A 108 -1.70 8.00 -7.60
N TYR A 109 -1.41 7.65 -6.36
CA TYR A 109 -0.17 7.01 -5.94
C TYR A 109 -0.37 5.49 -5.92
N VAL A 110 0.47 4.78 -6.66
CA VAL A 110 0.31 3.35 -6.92
C VAL A 110 1.53 2.58 -6.46
N ALA A 111 1.31 1.50 -5.71
CA ALA A 111 2.31 0.50 -5.39
C ALA A 111 1.91 -0.83 -6.04
N LYS A 112 2.82 -1.41 -6.83
CA LYS A 112 2.66 -2.74 -7.43
C LYS A 112 3.67 -3.67 -6.77
N PHE A 113 3.17 -4.68 -6.07
CA PHE A 113 3.96 -5.74 -5.47
C PHE A 113 3.82 -6.98 -6.34
N GLU A 114 4.93 -7.55 -6.75
CA GLU A 114 4.97 -8.79 -7.51
C GLU A 114 5.86 -9.79 -6.77
N LYS A 115 5.34 -11.00 -6.56
CA LYS A 115 6.09 -12.10 -5.98
C LYS A 115 5.93 -13.32 -6.86
N ASN A 116 7.04 -13.81 -7.40
CA ASN A 116 7.09 -14.98 -8.26
C ASN A 116 8.39 -15.77 -7.98
N ASP A 117 8.65 -16.82 -8.76
CA ASP A 117 9.85 -17.66 -8.60
C ASP A 117 11.17 -16.88 -8.78
N ASN A 118 11.13 -15.75 -9.49
CA ASN A 118 12.29 -14.88 -9.71
C ASN A 118 12.53 -13.89 -8.55
N GLY A 119 11.65 -13.87 -7.54
CA GLY A 119 11.81 -13.09 -6.32
C GLY A 119 10.69 -12.10 -6.06
N TYR A 120 11.01 -11.06 -5.30
CA TYR A 120 10.09 -10.02 -4.86
C TYR A 120 10.43 -8.68 -5.52
N PHE A 121 9.44 -8.08 -6.15
CA PHE A 121 9.56 -6.84 -6.90
C PHE A 121 8.53 -5.82 -6.43
N ILE A 122 8.93 -4.56 -6.36
CA ILE A 122 8.05 -3.42 -6.11
C ILE A 122 8.18 -2.46 -7.30
N ASN A 123 7.07 -2.19 -7.97
CA ASN A 123 7.00 -1.38 -9.18
C ASN A 123 7.99 -1.85 -10.29
N GLY A 124 8.19 -3.16 -10.40
CA GLY A 124 9.11 -3.77 -11.37
C GLY A 124 10.59 -3.73 -10.97
N LYS A 125 10.93 -3.13 -9.82
CA LYS A 125 12.29 -3.14 -9.27
C LYS A 125 12.45 -4.23 -8.23
N SER A 126 13.57 -4.92 -8.23
CA SER A 126 13.85 -5.91 -7.18
C SER A 126 14.07 -5.22 -5.84
N PHE A 127 13.81 -5.92 -4.73
CA PHE A 127 14.04 -5.36 -3.39
C PHE A 127 15.49 -4.86 -3.19
N LYS A 128 16.47 -5.55 -3.79
CA LYS A 128 17.89 -5.16 -3.74
C LYS A 128 18.15 -3.80 -4.38
N GLU A 129 17.55 -3.55 -5.55
CA GLU A 129 17.67 -2.26 -6.24
C GLU A 129 17.04 -1.11 -5.42
N ILE A 130 16.01 -1.41 -4.64
CA ILE A 130 15.33 -0.43 -3.77
C ILE A 130 16.20 -0.12 -2.55
N GLU A 131 16.80 -1.13 -1.91
CA GLU A 131 17.74 -0.93 -0.80
C GLU A 131 18.97 -0.13 -1.24
N GLU A 132 19.58 -0.48 -2.38
CA GLU A 132 20.74 0.25 -2.93
C GLU A 132 20.42 1.72 -3.20
N SER A 133 19.24 2.01 -3.78
CA SER A 133 18.78 3.40 -4.01
C SER A 133 18.42 4.18 -2.73
N SER A 134 18.27 3.49 -1.60
CA SER A 134 17.96 4.08 -0.29
C SER A 134 19.21 4.32 0.55
N SER A 135 20.30 3.58 0.29
CA SER A 135 21.61 3.75 0.96
C SER A 135 22.50 4.82 0.32
N GLU A 136 22.15 5.31 -0.86
CA GLU A 136 22.92 6.33 -1.59
C GLU A 136 22.38 7.77 -1.38
N LYS A 137 21.54 7.97 -0.36
CA LYS A 137 20.91 9.26 -0.04
C LYS A 137 21.29 9.79 1.35
#